data_AF-A0AAD9NTP2-F1
#
_entry.id   AF-A0AAD9NTP2-F1
#
_cell.length_a   1.000
_cell.length_b   1.000
_cell.length_c   1.000
_cell.angle_alpha   90.00
_cell.angle_beta   90.00
_cell.angle_gamma   90.00
#
_symmetry.space_group_name_H-M   'P 1'
#
loop_
_entity.id
_entity.type
_entity.pdbx_description
1 polymer ?
#
loop_
_entity_poly.entity_id
_entity_poly.type
_entity_poly.pdbx_seq_one_letter_code
_entity_poly.pdbx_strand_id
1 'polypeptide(L)'
;MQKLLFHLRCGKNAQVTESQNTALRPEANYDYSDGVVLTSRILRDGEHFEVKIDEMVDCWTGSLQIGATTQDPNTFQFPSTMTDLASGAWMLTADGVHHDGKIIGDEELGEAMDELKASVGDTVGVTWKKDGTIHFTINGVDNGVSATDVPAGVYGVVDIFAQTSQVTIVDH
;
A
#
# COMPACT_ATOMS: atom_id res chain seq x y z
N MET A 1 0.12 -22.87 -1.90
CA MET A 1 0.67 -21.75 -2.71
C MET A 1 1.72 -21.04 -1.88
N GLN A 2 2.73 -20.42 -2.49
CA GLN A 2 3.75 -19.67 -1.73
C GLN A 2 3.12 -18.40 -1.12
N LYS A 3 3.28 -18.24 0.21
CA LYS A 3 2.80 -17.09 0.98
C LYS A 3 3.30 -15.77 0.38
N LEU A 4 2.45 -14.75 0.39
CA LEU A 4 2.83 -13.39 0.01
C LEU A 4 3.52 -12.74 1.21
N LEU A 5 4.69 -12.14 0.96
CA LEU A 5 5.55 -11.52 1.97
C LEU A 5 6.00 -10.17 1.45
N PHE A 6 6.40 -9.26 2.32
CA PHE A 6 7.13 -8.05 1.97
C PHE A 6 8.54 -8.37 1.45
N HIS A 7 9.04 -7.53 0.56
CA HIS A 7 10.42 -7.58 0.11
C HIS A 7 11.36 -6.92 1.14
N LEU A 8 12.56 -7.47 1.31
CA LEU A 8 13.53 -6.93 2.30
C LEU A 8 14.07 -5.54 1.95
N ARG A 9 14.19 -5.22 0.66
CA ARG A 9 14.46 -3.83 0.22
C ARG A 9 13.19 -3.01 0.39
N CYS A 10 13.31 -1.88 1.07
CA CYS A 10 12.24 -0.92 1.35
C CYS A 10 12.79 0.51 1.35
N GLY A 11 11.90 1.47 1.56
CA GLY A 11 12.20 2.90 1.69
C GLY A 11 13.12 3.20 2.88
N LYS A 12 13.73 4.39 2.86
CA LYS A 12 14.78 4.80 3.80
C LYS A 12 14.33 4.71 5.27
N ASN A 13 13.08 5.03 5.55
CA ASN A 13 12.54 5.07 6.91
C ASN A 13 11.70 3.82 7.23
N ALA A 14 11.59 2.87 6.31
CA ALA A 14 10.92 1.59 6.51
C ALA A 14 11.91 0.52 6.98
N GLN A 15 11.37 -0.45 7.70
CA GLN A 15 12.05 -1.70 8.03
C GLN A 15 11.05 -2.85 7.89
N VAL A 16 11.50 -3.95 7.30
CA VAL A 16 10.75 -5.20 7.24
C VAL A 16 11.28 -6.17 8.28
N THR A 17 10.40 -6.85 8.99
CA THR A 17 10.78 -7.83 10.03
C THR A 17 11.43 -9.06 9.41
N GLU A 18 12.12 -9.86 10.23
CA GLU A 18 12.77 -11.11 9.76
C GLU A 18 11.78 -12.11 9.14
N SER A 19 10.54 -12.13 9.64
CA SER A 19 9.46 -12.96 9.11
C SER A 19 8.87 -12.44 7.79
N GLN A 20 9.26 -11.23 7.34
CA GLN A 20 8.82 -10.57 6.11
C GLN A 20 7.30 -10.42 5.97
N ASN A 21 6.54 -10.54 7.05
CA ASN A 21 5.09 -10.33 7.05
C ASN A 21 4.70 -9.00 7.68
N THR A 22 5.62 -8.33 8.37
CA THR A 22 5.38 -7.06 9.07
C THR A 22 6.38 -6.03 8.58
N ALA A 23 5.92 -4.80 8.40
CA ALA A 23 6.75 -3.66 8.06
C ALA A 23 6.43 -2.49 8.99
N LEU A 24 7.44 -1.69 9.32
CA LEU A 24 7.32 -0.60 10.28
C LEU A 24 8.20 0.61 9.90
N ARG A 25 7.88 1.76 10.49
CA ARG A 25 8.71 2.98 10.52
C ARG A 25 9.25 3.19 11.92
N PRO A 26 10.50 2.75 12.23
CA PRO A 26 11.04 2.79 13.58
C PRO A 26 11.09 4.21 14.19
N GLU A 27 11.38 5.21 13.36
CA GLU A 27 11.49 6.62 13.77
C GLU A 27 10.22 7.43 13.42
N ALA A 28 9.05 6.80 13.45
CA ALA A 28 7.78 7.42 13.06
C ALA A 28 7.42 8.69 13.85
N ASN A 29 8.02 8.94 15.03
CA ASN A 29 7.81 10.17 15.78
C ASN A 29 8.61 11.39 15.26
N TYR A 30 9.60 11.16 14.39
CA TYR A 30 10.49 12.21 13.88
C TYR A 30 10.33 12.46 12.39
N ASP A 31 9.90 11.44 11.63
CA ASP A 31 9.63 11.52 10.19
C ASP A 31 8.27 10.92 9.85
N TYR A 32 7.65 11.39 8.75
CA TYR A 32 6.31 10.95 8.31
C TYR A 32 6.26 10.23 6.95
N SER A 33 7.39 10.21 6.21
CA SER A 33 7.49 9.67 4.84
C SER A 33 8.59 8.61 4.72
N ASP A 34 8.89 8.22 3.47
CA ASP A 34 9.95 7.28 3.07
C ASP A 34 9.72 5.86 3.60
N GLY A 35 8.46 5.52 3.85
CA GLY A 35 8.01 4.25 4.44
C GLY A 35 7.56 3.20 3.42
N VAL A 36 7.97 3.33 2.15
CA VAL A 36 7.49 2.47 1.06
C VAL A 36 8.02 1.04 1.16
N VAL A 37 7.13 0.05 1.07
CA VAL A 37 7.45 -1.38 1.08
C VAL A 37 6.66 -2.10 -0.01
N LEU A 38 7.35 -2.93 -0.80
CA LEU A 38 6.74 -3.72 -1.88
C LEU A 38 6.58 -5.19 -1.45
N THR A 39 5.70 -5.92 -2.13
CA THR A 39 5.65 -7.39 -2.03
C THR A 39 6.93 -8.01 -2.59
N SER A 40 7.32 -9.15 -2.06
CA SER A 40 8.52 -9.93 -2.45
C SER A 40 8.43 -10.55 -3.85
N ARG A 41 7.22 -10.61 -4.41
CA ARG A 41 6.92 -11.11 -5.76
C ARG A 41 5.70 -10.40 -6.33
N ILE A 42 5.50 -10.55 -7.63
CA ILE A 42 4.30 -10.10 -8.33
C ILE A 42 3.03 -10.74 -7.75
N LEU A 43 1.93 -9.99 -7.84
CA LEU A 43 0.59 -10.46 -7.54
C LEU A 43 0.09 -11.39 -8.64
N ARG A 44 -0.59 -12.47 -8.26
CA ARG A 44 -1.26 -13.39 -9.19
C ARG A 44 -2.68 -12.89 -9.50
N ASP A 45 -3.27 -13.46 -10.55
CA ASP A 45 -4.67 -13.18 -10.91
C ASP A 45 -5.62 -13.43 -9.73
N GLY A 46 -6.29 -12.37 -9.27
CA GLY A 46 -7.23 -12.42 -8.16
C GLY A 46 -6.58 -12.63 -6.78
N GLU A 47 -5.26 -12.49 -6.68
CA GLU A 47 -4.57 -12.59 -5.39
C GLU A 47 -4.79 -11.32 -4.58
N HIS A 48 -5.39 -11.48 -3.39
CA HIS A 48 -5.65 -10.38 -2.48
C HIS A 48 -4.42 -10.08 -1.65
N PHE A 49 -3.89 -8.87 -1.79
CA PHE A 49 -2.84 -8.33 -0.92
C PHE A 49 -3.48 -7.36 0.06
N GLU A 50 -3.60 -7.78 1.32
CA GLU A 50 -4.22 -7.00 2.39
C GLU A 50 -3.23 -6.81 3.54
N VAL A 51 -3.25 -5.63 4.15
CA VAL A 51 -2.50 -5.32 5.36
C VAL A 51 -3.41 -4.79 6.44
N LYS A 52 -3.06 -5.10 7.67
CA LYS A 52 -3.70 -4.60 8.89
C LYS A 52 -2.81 -3.55 9.54
N ILE A 53 -3.41 -2.47 10.02
CA ILE A 53 -2.73 -1.44 10.82
C ILE A 53 -2.45 -2.02 12.21
N ASP A 54 -1.18 -2.13 12.60
CA ASP A 54 -0.79 -2.63 13.93
C ASP A 54 -0.50 -1.50 14.92
N GLU A 55 0.14 -0.43 14.46
CA GLU A 55 0.53 0.71 15.32
C GLU A 55 0.40 2.04 14.59
N MET A 56 0.12 3.08 15.38
CA MET A 56 0.00 4.47 14.91
C MET A 56 0.70 5.44 15.89
N VAL A 57 1.03 6.62 15.39
CA VAL A 57 1.58 7.75 16.15
C VAL A 57 0.67 8.98 16.08
N ASP A 58 0.66 9.77 17.15
CA ASP A 58 -0.24 10.93 17.30
C ASP A 58 0.35 12.26 16.82
N CYS A 59 1.61 12.26 16.37
CA CYS A 59 2.33 13.48 15.99
C CYS A 59 2.12 13.94 14.54
N TRP A 60 1.45 13.13 13.73
CA TRP A 60 1.17 13.41 12.31
C TRP A 60 -0.32 13.37 12.01
N THR A 61 -0.69 13.78 10.81
CA THR A 61 -2.06 13.65 10.30
C THR A 61 -2.00 12.98 8.94
N GLY A 62 -2.87 12.00 8.72
CA GLY A 62 -3.01 11.27 7.47
C GLY A 62 -2.88 9.76 7.66
N SER A 63 -3.38 9.03 6.68
CA SER A 63 -3.37 7.57 6.64
C SER A 63 -2.18 7.02 5.85
N LEU A 64 -1.92 5.72 6.00
CA LEU A 64 -1.08 4.99 5.04
C LEU A 64 -1.64 5.08 3.61
N GLN A 65 -0.87 4.64 2.63
CA GLN A 65 -1.35 4.45 1.26
C GLN A 65 -1.06 3.01 0.82
N ILE A 66 -1.88 2.48 -0.09
CA ILE A 66 -1.70 1.12 -0.60
C ILE A 66 -2.00 1.05 -2.08
N GLY A 67 -1.35 0.14 -2.79
CA GLY A 67 -1.76 -0.18 -4.15
C GLY A 67 -0.84 -1.11 -4.88
N ALA A 68 -0.68 -0.89 -6.17
CA ALA A 68 0.09 -1.74 -7.05
C ALA A 68 1.07 -0.94 -7.90
N THR A 69 2.17 -1.57 -8.28
CA THR A 69 3.21 -0.94 -9.10
C THR A 69 3.90 -1.92 -10.04
N THR A 70 4.35 -1.43 -11.20
CA THR A 70 5.19 -2.21 -12.13
C THR A 70 6.67 -2.20 -11.76
N GLN A 71 7.06 -1.49 -10.69
CA GLN A 71 8.46 -1.34 -10.29
C GLN A 71 8.99 -2.61 -9.64
N ASP A 72 10.17 -3.08 -10.08
CA ASP A 72 10.82 -4.27 -9.51
C ASP A 72 11.52 -3.92 -8.18
N PRO A 73 11.13 -4.53 -7.05
CA PRO A 73 11.71 -4.22 -5.74
C PRO A 73 13.21 -4.53 -5.62
N ASN A 74 13.83 -5.25 -6.56
CA ASN A 74 15.28 -5.48 -6.59
C ASN A 74 16.08 -4.31 -7.17
N THR A 75 15.48 -3.54 -8.08
CA THR A 75 16.14 -2.45 -8.82
C THR A 75 15.54 -1.08 -8.53
N PHE A 76 14.33 -1.05 -7.96
CA PHE A 76 13.60 0.17 -7.66
C PHE A 76 14.36 1.06 -6.68
N GLN A 77 14.34 2.36 -6.97
CA GLN A 77 14.79 3.42 -6.08
C GLN A 77 13.56 3.98 -5.38
N PHE A 78 13.43 3.67 -4.09
CA PHE A 78 12.24 4.02 -3.33
C PHE A 78 12.13 5.55 -3.17
N PRO A 79 10.99 6.15 -3.54
CA PRO A 79 10.73 7.58 -3.36
C PRO A 79 10.34 7.88 -1.90
N SER A 80 10.15 9.17 -1.60
CA SER A 80 9.53 9.66 -0.36
C SER A 80 8.10 9.15 -0.19
N THR A 81 7.34 9.12 -1.28
CA THR A 81 5.99 8.55 -1.34
C THR A 81 5.70 7.98 -2.73
N MET A 82 4.82 6.99 -2.83
CA MET A 82 4.49 6.37 -4.12
C MET A 82 3.69 7.27 -5.06
N THR A 83 2.98 8.28 -4.54
CA THR A 83 2.28 9.27 -5.38
C THR A 83 3.23 10.22 -6.12
N ASP A 84 4.51 10.30 -5.74
CA ASP A 84 5.52 11.09 -6.47
C ASP A 84 5.99 10.41 -7.78
N LEU A 85 5.63 9.14 -8.00
CA LEU A 85 6.05 8.42 -9.20
C LEU A 85 5.35 8.94 -10.45
N ALA A 86 6.15 9.23 -11.47
CA ALA A 86 5.66 9.67 -12.76
C ALA A 86 5.13 8.53 -13.66
N SER A 87 5.32 7.27 -13.28
CA SER A 87 4.88 6.12 -14.09
C SER A 87 4.81 4.80 -13.33
N GLY A 88 3.78 3.99 -13.63
CA GLY A 88 3.64 2.61 -13.21
C GLY A 88 3.20 2.43 -11.75
N ALA A 89 2.37 3.33 -11.22
CA ALA A 89 1.81 3.21 -9.87
C ALA A 89 0.30 3.50 -9.86
N TRP A 90 -0.44 2.71 -9.09
CA TRP A 90 -1.85 2.89 -8.79
C TRP A 90 -2.01 2.82 -7.27
N MET A 91 -2.38 3.92 -6.64
CA MET A 91 -2.38 4.07 -5.18
C MET A 91 -3.75 4.53 -4.69
N LEU A 92 -4.28 3.88 -3.66
CA LEU A 92 -5.35 4.42 -2.85
C LEU A 92 -4.73 5.25 -1.71
N THR A 93 -5.28 6.44 -1.54
CA THR A 93 -4.86 7.46 -0.58
C THR A 93 -6.09 8.13 0.05
N ALA A 94 -5.88 9.01 1.04
CA ALA A 94 -6.95 9.72 1.72
C ALA A 94 -7.76 10.71 0.85
N ASP A 95 -7.26 11.10 -0.33
CA ASP A 95 -7.96 11.96 -1.29
C ASP A 95 -8.42 11.21 -2.55
N GLY A 96 -8.36 9.87 -2.53
CA GLY A 96 -8.90 8.99 -3.56
C GLY A 96 -7.83 8.13 -4.23
N VAL A 97 -8.12 7.70 -5.46
CA VAL A 97 -7.26 6.82 -6.24
C VAL A 97 -6.35 7.65 -7.16
N HIS A 98 -5.05 7.42 -7.05
CA HIS A 98 -4.01 8.04 -7.84
C HIS A 98 -3.44 7.05 -8.85
N HIS A 99 -3.16 7.54 -10.06
CA HIS A 99 -2.33 6.88 -11.04
C HIS A 99 -1.24 7.82 -11.51
N ASP A 100 0.03 7.43 -11.33
CA ASP A 100 1.19 8.19 -11.77
C ASP A 100 1.19 9.66 -11.29
N GLY A 101 0.84 9.84 -10.01
CA GLY A 101 0.76 11.12 -9.31
C GLY A 101 -0.45 11.99 -9.68
N LYS A 102 -1.42 11.44 -10.42
CA LYS A 102 -2.68 12.12 -10.76
C LYS A 102 -3.86 11.39 -10.14
N ILE A 103 -4.75 12.15 -9.52
CA ILE A 103 -6.02 11.62 -9.04
C ILE A 103 -6.87 11.21 -10.26
N ILE A 104 -7.28 9.94 -10.29
CA ILE A 104 -8.14 9.37 -11.33
C ILE A 104 -9.59 9.16 -10.87
N GLY A 105 -9.87 9.25 -9.56
CA GLY A 105 -11.23 9.32 -9.03
C GLY A 105 -11.43 8.64 -7.67
N ASP A 106 -12.71 8.44 -7.35
CA ASP A 106 -13.22 7.78 -6.14
C ASP A 106 -12.91 8.50 -4.81
N GLU A 107 -13.43 9.71 -4.70
CA GLU A 107 -13.32 10.54 -3.49
C GLU A 107 -13.98 9.88 -2.27
N GLU A 108 -15.10 9.18 -2.45
CA GLU A 108 -15.78 8.45 -1.36
C GLU A 108 -14.90 7.33 -0.79
N LEU A 109 -14.19 6.59 -1.65
CA LEU A 109 -13.20 5.62 -1.21
C LEU A 109 -11.99 6.29 -0.54
N GLY A 110 -11.60 7.47 -1.01
CA GLY A 110 -10.58 8.30 -0.36
C GLY A 110 -10.97 8.70 1.06
N GLU A 111 -12.21 9.17 1.25
CA GLU A 111 -12.76 9.50 2.57
C GLU A 111 -12.77 8.27 3.49
N ALA A 112 -13.20 7.11 3.00
CA ALA A 112 -13.15 5.87 3.77
C ALA A 112 -11.70 5.46 4.15
N MET A 113 -10.71 5.77 3.30
CA MET A 113 -9.30 5.57 3.60
C MET A 113 -8.77 6.57 4.64
N ASP A 114 -9.24 7.82 4.60
CA ASP A 114 -8.90 8.86 5.58
C ASP A 114 -9.48 8.54 6.96
N GLU A 115 -10.63 7.87 7.04
CA GLU A 115 -11.21 7.40 8.31
C GLU A 115 -10.32 6.37 9.03
N LEU A 116 -9.47 5.63 8.31
CA LEU A 116 -8.54 4.65 8.89
C LEU A 116 -7.50 5.29 9.82
N LYS A 117 -7.27 6.60 9.73
CA LYS A 117 -6.38 7.34 10.64
C LYS A 117 -6.79 7.25 12.12
N ALA A 118 -7.98 6.71 12.40
CA ALA A 118 -8.57 6.63 13.72
C ALA A 118 -8.51 5.23 14.37
N SER A 119 -8.04 4.17 13.69
CA SER A 119 -8.27 2.79 14.16
C SER A 119 -7.11 1.82 13.87
N VAL A 120 -6.40 1.42 14.94
CA VAL A 120 -5.56 0.21 14.93
C VAL A 120 -6.45 -1.02 14.75
N GLY A 121 -6.03 -1.95 13.90
CA GLY A 121 -6.73 -3.19 13.60
C GLY A 121 -7.54 -3.17 12.31
N ASP A 122 -7.78 -2.00 11.73
CA ASP A 122 -8.42 -1.88 10.42
C ASP A 122 -7.51 -2.43 9.32
N THR A 123 -8.14 -2.92 8.25
CA THR A 123 -7.45 -3.53 7.12
C THR A 123 -7.71 -2.78 5.83
N VAL A 124 -6.71 -2.76 4.97
CA VAL A 124 -6.81 -2.25 3.61
C VAL A 124 -6.05 -3.15 2.67
N GLY A 125 -6.62 -3.40 1.50
CA GLY A 125 -6.07 -4.32 0.52
C GLY A 125 -6.24 -3.87 -0.91
N VAL A 126 -5.52 -4.56 -1.78
CA VAL A 126 -5.54 -4.37 -3.23
C VAL A 126 -5.55 -5.74 -3.91
N THR A 127 -6.34 -5.85 -4.96
CA THR A 127 -6.42 -7.06 -5.79
C THR A 127 -6.23 -6.68 -7.24
N TRP A 128 -5.24 -7.30 -7.89
CA TRP A 128 -5.09 -7.21 -9.34
C TRP A 128 -5.76 -8.41 -10.01
N LYS A 129 -6.47 -8.15 -11.12
CA LYS A 129 -7.16 -9.19 -11.91
C LYS A 129 -6.62 -9.21 -13.34
N LYS A 130 -6.62 -10.39 -13.96
CA LYS A 130 -6.09 -10.60 -15.33
C LYS A 130 -6.80 -9.81 -16.42
N ASP A 131 -7.98 -9.28 -16.14
CA ASP A 131 -8.71 -8.37 -17.05
C ASP A 131 -8.15 -6.94 -17.04
N GLY A 132 -7.07 -6.71 -16.27
CA GLY A 132 -6.39 -5.42 -16.17
C GLY A 132 -7.03 -4.48 -15.15
N THR A 133 -7.86 -4.99 -14.24
CA THR A 133 -8.50 -4.17 -13.21
C THR A 133 -7.79 -4.27 -11.86
N ILE A 134 -7.82 -3.17 -11.11
CA ILE A 134 -7.51 -3.13 -9.68
C ILE A 134 -8.79 -2.89 -8.89
N HIS A 135 -8.91 -3.63 -7.79
CA HIS A 135 -9.94 -3.46 -6.77
C HIS A 135 -9.28 -3.14 -5.44
N PHE A 136 -9.74 -2.08 -4.77
CA PHE A 136 -9.34 -1.79 -3.39
C PHE A 136 -10.38 -2.31 -2.39
N THR A 137 -9.88 -2.82 -1.28
CA THR A 137 -10.69 -3.34 -0.18
C THR A 137 -10.40 -2.55 1.07
N ILE A 138 -11.43 -2.14 1.82
CA ILE A 138 -11.29 -1.57 3.17
C ILE A 138 -12.11 -2.41 4.12
N ASN A 139 -11.50 -2.91 5.21
CA ASN A 139 -12.16 -3.73 6.23
C ASN A 139 -12.95 -4.91 5.64
N GLY A 140 -12.38 -5.58 4.64
CA GLY A 140 -12.99 -6.70 3.91
C GLY A 140 -14.06 -6.34 2.88
N VAL A 141 -14.39 -5.05 2.68
CA VAL A 141 -15.36 -4.58 1.68
C VAL A 141 -14.65 -4.22 0.37
N ASP A 142 -14.91 -4.99 -0.70
CA ASP A 142 -14.45 -4.70 -2.07
C ASP A 142 -15.24 -3.52 -2.66
N ASN A 143 -14.53 -2.46 -3.05
CA ASN A 143 -15.11 -1.22 -3.60
C ASN A 143 -15.26 -1.24 -5.12
N GLY A 144 -15.09 -2.40 -5.76
CA GLY A 144 -15.25 -2.55 -7.19
C GLY A 144 -14.01 -2.10 -7.97
N VAL A 145 -14.21 -1.77 -9.25
CA VAL A 145 -13.11 -1.43 -10.16
C VAL A 145 -12.65 0.00 -9.90
N SER A 146 -11.45 0.15 -9.35
CA SER A 146 -10.85 1.46 -9.03
C SER A 146 -9.84 1.92 -10.08
N ALA A 147 -9.26 1.01 -10.87
CA ALA A 147 -8.43 1.33 -12.02
C ALA A 147 -8.55 0.25 -13.10
N THR A 148 -8.33 0.64 -14.36
CA THR A 148 -8.32 -0.23 -15.54
C THR A 148 -6.99 -0.16 -16.27
N ASP A 149 -6.82 -1.03 -17.28
CA ASP A 149 -5.64 -1.07 -18.15
C ASP A 149 -4.32 -1.32 -17.40
N VAL A 150 -4.40 -1.98 -16.25
CA VAL A 150 -3.25 -2.32 -15.41
C VAL A 150 -2.53 -3.55 -16.00
N PRO A 151 -1.23 -3.45 -16.36
CA PRO A 151 -0.50 -4.56 -16.94
C PRO A 151 -0.33 -5.72 -15.95
N ALA A 152 -0.04 -6.90 -16.47
CA ALA A 152 0.38 -8.03 -15.64
C ALA A 152 1.77 -7.82 -15.03
N GLY A 153 2.07 -8.56 -13.97
CA GLY A 153 3.39 -8.51 -13.32
C GLY A 153 3.58 -7.33 -12.37
N VAL A 154 2.49 -6.82 -11.80
CA VAL A 154 2.53 -5.80 -10.75
C VAL A 154 2.87 -6.38 -9.38
N TYR A 155 3.56 -5.59 -8.56
CA TYR A 155 3.81 -5.84 -7.15
C TYR A 155 2.77 -5.08 -6.32
N GLY A 156 2.39 -5.65 -5.18
CA GLY A 156 1.68 -4.89 -4.16
C GLY A 156 2.63 -3.92 -3.48
N VAL A 157 2.13 -2.76 -3.08
CA VAL A 157 2.91 -1.74 -2.37
C VAL A 157 2.10 -1.15 -1.23
N VAL A 158 2.78 -0.89 -0.12
CA VAL A 158 2.27 -0.09 0.99
C VAL A 158 3.24 1.06 1.21
N ASP A 159 2.70 2.28 1.26
CA ASP A 159 3.41 3.45 1.74
C ASP A 159 3.02 3.65 3.20
N ILE A 160 3.90 3.23 4.12
CA ILE A 160 3.70 3.50 5.54
C ILE A 160 3.93 5.00 5.70
N PHE A 161 2.87 5.76 5.98
CA PHE A 161 2.88 7.21 5.89
C PHE A 161 2.16 7.84 7.08
N ALA A 162 2.59 9.04 7.45
CA ALA A 162 2.01 9.87 8.50
C ALA A 162 1.79 9.10 9.81
N GLN A 163 0.53 8.93 10.21
CA GLN A 163 0.18 8.34 11.51
C GLN A 163 0.48 6.86 11.57
N THR A 164 0.49 6.13 10.45
CA THR A 164 0.78 4.70 10.49
C THR A 164 2.27 4.47 10.75
N SER A 165 2.59 3.65 11.75
CA SER A 165 3.97 3.26 12.08
C SER A 165 4.25 1.79 11.88
N GLN A 166 3.23 0.92 11.85
CA GLN A 166 3.41 -0.51 11.62
C GLN A 166 2.20 -1.14 10.92
N VAL A 167 2.47 -2.04 9.99
CA VAL A 167 1.47 -2.85 9.30
C VAL A 167 1.92 -4.30 9.16
N THR A 168 0.96 -5.23 9.11
CA THR A 168 1.20 -6.66 8.90
C THR A 168 0.30 -7.19 7.79
N ILE A 169 0.86 -8.01 6.89
CA ILE A 169 0.10 -8.72 5.86
C ILE A 169 -0.91 -9.66 6.51
N VAL A 170 -2.16 -9.58 6.08
CA VAL A 170 -3.22 -10.49 6.51
C VAL A 170 -3.06 -11.83 5.79
N ASP A 171 -3.04 -12.92 6.55
CA ASP A 171 -3.01 -14.28 6.01
C ASP A 171 -4.44 -14.77 5.74
N HIS A 172 -4.68 -15.31 4.54
CA HIS A 172 -5.94 -15.95 4.12
C HIS A 172 -5.76 -17.44 3.83
#